data_AF-A0A183D2R6-F1
#
_entry.id   AF-A0A183D2R6-F1
#
_cell.length_a   1.000
_cell.length_b   1.000
_cell.length_c   1.000
_cell.angle_alpha   90.00
_cell.angle_beta   90.00
_cell.angle_gamma   90.00
#
_symmetry.space_group_name_H-M   'P 1'
#
loop_
_entity.id
_entity.type
_entity.pdbx_description
1 polymer ?
#
loop_
_entity_poly.entity_id
_entity_poly.type
_entity_poly.pdbx_seq_one_letter_code
_entity_poly.pdbx_strand_id
1 'polypeptide(L)'
;MISSSSFGMFKIVLRDRIRDGYTPTNAPSRYEMDVLREFWNTSGDPMMTVVMLTAKDGGSMLRDEYLAEVNRLTSYLMTNHSVTHNKQPVIYENFCSPYCAMNIAIRLFKQGVDVERAHLERNEPLSDDTTLSYPVAKIDGFNIHLERNFFGITLKDLPSKDAFVGKNFTADQLLANSTSYAQLLSNLKQKMSLRMII
;
A
#
# COMPACT_ATOMS: atom_id res chain seq x y z
N MET A 1 33.03 -51.78 6.02
CA MET A 1 31.56 -51.66 6.09
C MET A 1 31.03 -50.22 6.18
N ILE A 2 31.79 -49.25 6.69
CA ILE A 2 31.32 -47.84 6.79
C ILE A 2 31.14 -47.17 5.41
N SER A 3 32.02 -47.49 4.44
CA SER A 3 31.96 -46.94 3.07
C SER A 3 30.68 -47.34 2.29
N SER A 4 30.14 -48.54 2.52
CA SER A 4 28.92 -49.00 1.83
C SER A 4 27.66 -48.26 2.30
N SER A 5 27.62 -47.81 3.56
CA SER A 5 26.51 -47.02 4.11
C SER A 5 26.47 -45.58 3.56
N SER A 6 27.62 -45.02 3.18
CA SER A 6 27.70 -43.68 2.57
C SER A 6 27.04 -43.61 1.19
N PHE A 7 26.93 -44.73 0.46
CA PHE A 7 26.24 -44.76 -0.83
C PHE A 7 24.74 -44.44 -0.71
N GLY A 8 24.11 -44.71 0.44
CA GLY A 8 22.72 -44.34 0.73
C GLY A 8 22.49 -42.82 0.78
N MET A 9 23.54 -42.02 0.97
CA MET A 9 23.45 -40.56 1.00
C MET A 9 23.32 -39.94 -0.40
N PHE A 10 23.56 -40.71 -1.47
CA PHE A 10 23.45 -40.24 -2.85
C PHE A 10 22.02 -39.78 -3.22
N LYS A 11 20.99 -40.29 -2.54
CA LYS A 11 19.58 -39.95 -2.79
C LYS A 11 18.98 -39.00 -1.76
N ILE A 12 19.81 -38.28 -1.00
CA ILE A 12 19.32 -37.27 -0.07
C ILE A 12 18.69 -36.12 -0.86
N VAL A 13 17.41 -35.82 -0.59
CA VAL A 13 16.71 -34.66 -1.12
C VAL A 13 16.56 -33.65 0.00
N LEU A 14 17.33 -32.57 -0.07
CA LEU A 14 17.21 -31.44 0.84
C LEU A 14 15.95 -30.64 0.48
N ARG A 15 14.98 -30.59 1.39
CA ARG A 15 13.80 -29.72 1.26
C ARG A 15 13.99 -28.50 2.16
N ASP A 16 14.29 -27.36 1.56
CA ASP A 16 14.52 -26.09 2.27
C ASP A 16 13.31 -25.15 2.21
N ARG A 17 12.10 -25.72 2.16
CA ARG A 17 10.87 -24.94 2.21
C ARG A 17 10.47 -24.76 3.66
N ILE A 18 10.61 -23.53 4.17
CA ILE A 18 10.25 -23.17 5.56
C ILE A 18 8.85 -23.69 5.93
N ARG A 19 7.86 -23.52 5.03
CA ARG A 19 6.48 -23.97 5.29
C ARG A 19 6.34 -25.50 5.41
N ASP A 20 7.17 -26.26 4.70
CA ASP A 20 7.19 -27.73 4.74
C ASP A 20 7.84 -28.29 6.00
N GLY A 21 8.73 -27.54 6.63
CA GLY A 21 9.37 -27.94 7.89
C GLY A 21 8.50 -27.72 9.13
N TYR A 22 7.62 -26.70 9.12
CA TYR A 22 6.87 -26.27 10.32
C TYR A 22 5.36 -26.53 10.27
N THR A 23 4.81 -26.94 9.13
CA THR A 23 3.36 -27.22 8.98
C THR A 23 3.14 -28.71 8.75
N PRO A 24 2.30 -29.39 9.55
CA PRO A 24 1.93 -30.78 9.31
C PRO A 24 1.43 -31.02 7.89
N THR A 25 1.76 -32.18 7.31
CA THR A 25 1.38 -32.53 5.93
C THR A 25 -0.14 -32.66 5.74
N ASN A 26 -0.90 -32.89 6.82
CA ASN A 26 -2.35 -33.01 6.84
C ASN A 26 -3.07 -31.75 7.37
N ALA A 27 -2.36 -30.62 7.49
CA ALA A 27 -2.97 -29.39 8.01
C ALA A 27 -4.00 -28.82 7.01
N PRO A 28 -5.18 -28.34 7.46
CA PRO A 28 -6.19 -27.73 6.60
C PRO A 28 -5.67 -26.55 5.75
N SER A 29 -4.71 -25.79 6.29
CA SER A 29 -4.07 -24.66 5.59
C SER A 29 -3.31 -25.07 4.32
N ARG A 30 -2.98 -26.36 4.15
CA ARG A 30 -2.42 -26.91 2.90
C ARG A 30 -3.47 -26.92 1.80
N TYR A 31 -4.64 -27.46 2.10
CA TYR A 31 -5.77 -27.48 1.18
C TYR A 31 -6.19 -26.06 0.78
N GLU A 32 -6.31 -25.14 1.75
CA GLU A 32 -6.63 -23.74 1.47
C GLU A 32 -5.61 -23.08 0.53
N MET A 33 -4.31 -23.37 0.73
CA MET A 33 -3.26 -22.85 -0.13
C MET A 33 -3.31 -23.46 -1.53
N ASP A 34 -3.61 -24.76 -1.66
CA ASP A 34 -3.73 -25.42 -2.96
C ASP A 34 -4.92 -24.86 -3.75
N VAL A 35 -6.08 -24.68 -3.10
CA VAL A 35 -7.26 -24.02 -3.70
C VAL A 35 -6.94 -22.57 -4.07
N LEU A 36 -6.20 -21.84 -3.25
CA LEU A 36 -5.79 -20.46 -3.54
C LEU A 36 -4.89 -20.40 -4.77
N ARG A 37 -3.91 -21.31 -4.90
CA ARG A 37 -3.03 -21.38 -6.08
C ARG A 37 -3.81 -21.73 -7.35
N GLU A 38 -4.78 -22.64 -7.26
CA GLU A 38 -5.66 -22.98 -8.37
C GLU A 38 -6.50 -21.78 -8.79
N PHE A 39 -7.12 -21.08 -7.84
CA PHE A 39 -7.93 -19.89 -8.09
C PHE A 39 -7.13 -18.78 -8.80
N TRP A 40 -5.89 -18.52 -8.36
CA TRP A 40 -5.04 -17.51 -8.98
C TRP A 40 -4.27 -18.02 -10.21
N ASN A 41 -4.37 -19.30 -10.54
CA ASN A 41 -3.59 -19.97 -11.58
C ASN A 41 -2.07 -19.74 -11.40
N THR A 42 -1.58 -19.84 -10.17
CA THR A 42 -0.17 -19.62 -9.84
C THR A 42 0.58 -20.92 -9.60
N SER A 43 1.75 -21.07 -10.21
CA SER A 43 2.62 -22.25 -10.03
C SER A 43 3.35 -22.27 -8.67
N GLY A 44 3.43 -21.13 -7.99
CA GLY A 44 4.10 -20.96 -6.71
C GLY A 44 3.17 -20.46 -5.61
N ASP A 45 3.70 -20.43 -4.39
CA ASP A 45 3.06 -19.72 -3.30
C ASP A 45 3.00 -18.23 -3.61
N PRO A 46 1.83 -17.57 -3.44
CA PRO A 46 1.78 -16.13 -3.55
C PRO A 46 2.69 -15.50 -2.49
N MET A 47 3.77 -14.88 -2.92
CA MET A 47 4.68 -14.14 -2.05
C MET A 47 4.35 -12.65 -2.18
N MET A 48 4.03 -12.04 -1.05
CA MET A 48 3.78 -10.61 -0.96
C MET A 48 5.01 -9.94 -0.34
N THR A 49 5.60 -8.96 -1.04
CA THR A 49 6.62 -8.10 -0.42
C THR A 49 5.92 -6.90 0.19
N VAL A 50 6.30 -6.56 1.41
CA VAL A 50 5.70 -5.43 2.13
C VAL A 50 6.81 -4.46 2.50
N VAL A 51 6.63 -3.21 2.10
CA VAL A 51 7.52 -2.11 2.47
C VAL A 51 6.75 -1.16 3.38
N MET A 52 7.21 -1.03 4.61
CA MET A 52 6.67 -0.07 5.56
C MET A 52 7.43 1.26 5.42
N LEU A 53 6.69 2.33 5.17
CA LEU A 53 7.20 3.67 4.94
C LEU A 53 6.84 4.58 6.11
N THR A 54 7.86 5.23 6.64
CA THR A 54 7.77 6.23 7.71
C THR A 54 8.43 7.52 7.27
N ALA A 55 7.95 8.65 7.77
CA ALA A 55 8.56 9.94 7.44
C ALA A 55 9.98 10.04 8.01
N LYS A 56 10.90 10.65 7.26
CA LYS A 56 12.33 10.73 7.64
C LYS A 56 12.57 11.52 8.92
N ASP A 57 11.69 12.48 9.19
CA ASP A 57 11.69 13.36 10.36
C ASP A 57 10.83 12.84 11.51
N GLY A 58 10.31 11.60 11.42
CA GLY A 58 9.41 11.02 12.42
C GLY A 58 8.00 11.63 12.45
N GLY A 59 7.67 12.49 11.49
CA GLY A 59 6.36 13.11 11.33
C GLY A 59 5.32 12.22 10.63
N SER A 60 4.25 12.84 10.15
CA SER A 60 3.17 12.14 9.44
C SER A 60 3.49 11.95 7.94
N MET A 61 3.17 10.78 7.39
CA MET A 61 3.24 10.52 5.94
C MET A 61 2.13 11.21 5.13
N LEU A 62 1.17 11.88 5.78
CA LEU A 62 0.05 12.60 5.14
C LEU A 62 0.43 13.95 4.52
N ARG A 63 1.68 14.37 4.64
CA ARG A 63 2.17 15.59 4.02
C ARG A 63 2.29 15.38 2.51
N ASP A 64 2.02 16.43 1.74
CA ASP A 64 1.90 16.33 0.28
C ASP A 64 3.17 15.82 -0.38
N GLU A 65 4.33 16.32 0.06
CA GLU A 65 5.65 15.88 -0.40
C GLU A 65 5.88 14.37 -0.20
N TYR A 66 5.44 13.81 0.93
CA TYR A 66 5.59 12.38 1.23
C TYR A 66 4.58 11.53 0.46
N LEU A 67 3.33 11.99 0.32
CA LEU A 67 2.34 11.29 -0.51
C LEU A 67 2.74 11.26 -1.99
N ALA A 68 3.29 12.37 -2.51
CA ALA A 68 3.85 12.45 -3.86
C ALA A 68 5.06 11.52 -4.02
N GLU A 69 5.96 11.48 -3.02
CA GLU A 69 7.12 10.59 -3.03
C GLU A 69 6.73 9.11 -3.01
N VAL A 70 5.72 8.74 -2.24
CA VAL A 70 5.21 7.37 -2.20
C VAL A 70 4.68 6.96 -3.58
N ASN A 71 3.90 7.82 -4.24
CA ASN A 71 3.41 7.56 -5.60
C ASN A 71 4.58 7.41 -6.59
N ARG A 72 5.61 8.27 -6.49
CA ARG A 72 6.81 8.17 -7.32
C ARG A 72 7.54 6.85 -7.10
N LEU A 73 7.71 6.44 -5.84
CA LEU A 73 8.34 5.19 -5.46
C LEU A 73 7.56 3.98 -5.96
N THR A 74 6.22 4.00 -5.83
CA THR A 74 5.35 2.95 -6.37
C THR A 74 5.53 2.83 -7.88
N SER A 75 5.43 3.92 -8.63
CA SER A 75 5.64 3.87 -10.09
C SER A 75 7.05 3.39 -10.45
N TYR A 76 8.07 3.82 -9.70
CA TYR A 76 9.44 3.37 -9.93
C TYR A 76 9.57 1.84 -9.78
N LEU A 77 9.10 1.29 -8.65
CA LEU A 77 9.24 -0.12 -8.33
C LEU A 77 8.38 -1.02 -9.22
N MET A 78 7.20 -0.54 -9.62
CA MET A 78 6.26 -1.33 -10.43
C MET A 78 6.65 -1.34 -11.92
N THR A 79 7.02 -0.20 -12.50
CA THR A 79 7.12 -0.04 -13.96
C THR A 79 8.47 0.43 -14.47
N ASN A 80 9.21 1.25 -13.72
CA ASN A 80 10.44 1.87 -14.24
C ASN A 80 11.72 1.10 -13.85
N HIS A 81 11.64 0.22 -12.86
CA HIS A 81 12.74 -0.63 -12.45
C HIS A 81 12.69 -1.96 -13.21
N SER A 82 13.70 -2.20 -14.05
CA SER A 82 13.86 -3.46 -14.79
C SER A 82 15.12 -4.19 -14.35
N VAL A 83 15.03 -5.52 -14.35
CA VAL A 83 16.15 -6.44 -14.13
C VAL A 83 16.32 -7.30 -15.38
N THR A 84 17.56 -7.50 -15.82
CA THR A 84 17.85 -8.35 -16.98
C THR A 84 17.76 -9.82 -16.58
N HIS A 85 16.81 -10.54 -17.17
CA HIS A 85 16.68 -12.00 -17.04
C HIS A 85 16.66 -12.62 -18.44
N ASN A 86 17.55 -13.58 -18.71
CA ASN A 86 17.69 -14.22 -20.03
C ASN A 86 17.84 -13.23 -21.20
N LYS A 87 18.65 -12.17 -21.01
CA LYS A 87 18.89 -11.08 -21.98
C LYS A 87 17.65 -10.24 -22.32
N GLN A 88 16.56 -10.37 -21.56
CA GLN A 88 15.36 -9.55 -21.69
C GLN A 88 15.19 -8.70 -20.41
N PRO A 89 14.83 -7.40 -20.53
CA PRO A 89 14.45 -6.63 -19.38
C PRO A 89 13.10 -7.12 -18.86
N VAL A 90 13.02 -7.42 -17.56
CA VAL A 90 11.80 -7.80 -16.88
C VAL A 90 11.53 -6.77 -15.79
N ILE A 91 10.35 -6.16 -15.83
CA ILE A 91 9.84 -5.25 -14.79
C ILE A 91 8.90 -6.02 -13.86
N TYR A 92 8.64 -5.46 -12.68
CA TYR A 92 7.76 -6.08 -11.70
C TYR A 92 6.34 -6.33 -12.23
N GLU A 93 5.82 -5.39 -13.04
CA GLU A 93 4.50 -5.51 -13.66
C GLU A 93 4.31 -6.79 -14.49
N ASN A 94 5.38 -7.37 -15.04
CA ASN A 94 5.31 -8.59 -15.85
C ASN A 94 4.93 -9.83 -15.04
N PHE A 95 5.11 -9.82 -13.72
CA PHE A 95 4.92 -11.01 -12.88
C PHE A 95 4.26 -10.72 -11.52
N CYS A 96 3.79 -9.49 -11.27
CA CYS A 96 3.16 -9.09 -10.02
C CYS A 96 1.78 -9.70 -9.75
N SER A 97 1.19 -10.42 -10.71
CA SER A 97 -0.17 -10.95 -10.56
C SER A 97 -0.24 -11.92 -9.37
N PRO A 98 -1.20 -11.75 -8.44
CA PRO A 98 -2.39 -10.89 -8.53
C PRO A 98 -2.29 -9.52 -7.83
N TYR A 99 -1.12 -9.14 -7.33
CA TYR A 99 -0.92 -8.00 -6.43
C TYR A 99 -0.61 -6.66 -7.11
N CYS A 100 -0.63 -6.61 -8.45
CA CYS A 100 -0.26 -5.43 -9.23
C CYS A 100 -0.99 -4.13 -8.83
N ALA A 101 -2.25 -4.24 -8.40
CA ALA A 101 -3.08 -3.09 -8.02
C ALA A 101 -3.17 -2.85 -6.51
N MET A 102 -2.37 -3.53 -5.68
CA MET A 102 -2.54 -3.48 -4.21
C MET A 102 -2.22 -2.11 -3.58
N ASN A 103 -1.52 -1.22 -4.28
CA ASN A 103 -1.25 0.16 -3.83
C ASN A 103 -2.22 1.20 -4.40
N ILE A 104 -3.26 0.78 -5.13
CA ILE A 104 -4.20 1.70 -5.79
C ILE A 104 -4.84 2.69 -4.80
N ALA A 105 -5.11 2.24 -3.57
CA ALA A 105 -5.74 3.04 -2.55
C ALA A 105 -4.91 4.28 -2.17
N ILE A 106 -3.58 4.17 -2.13
CA ILE A 106 -2.68 5.31 -1.84
C ILE A 106 -2.79 6.35 -2.96
N ARG A 107 -2.77 5.89 -4.21
CA ARG A 107 -2.88 6.76 -5.39
C ARG A 107 -4.22 7.48 -5.44
N LEU A 108 -5.32 6.74 -5.27
CA LEU A 108 -6.67 7.31 -5.25
C LEU A 108 -6.86 8.26 -4.08
N PHE A 109 -6.35 7.93 -2.89
CA PHE A 109 -6.40 8.84 -1.74
C PHE A 109 -5.70 10.16 -2.03
N LYS A 110 -4.49 10.14 -2.61
CA LYS A 110 -3.80 11.36 -3.01
C LYS A 110 -4.61 12.15 -4.05
N GLN A 111 -5.17 11.48 -5.05
CA GLN A 111 -6.03 12.14 -6.04
C GLN A 111 -7.24 12.82 -5.38
N GLY A 112 -7.90 12.18 -4.42
CA GLY A 112 -9.00 12.77 -3.66
C GLY A 112 -8.55 14.00 -2.85
N VAL A 113 -7.36 13.95 -2.22
CA VAL A 113 -6.76 15.11 -1.54
C VAL A 113 -6.50 16.26 -2.52
N ASP A 114 -6.00 15.97 -3.72
CA ASP A 114 -5.67 16.98 -4.72
C ASP A 114 -6.94 17.64 -5.30
N VAL A 115 -8.02 16.87 -5.50
CA VAL A 115 -9.34 17.39 -5.91
C VAL A 115 -9.92 18.32 -4.85
N GLU A 116 -9.96 17.88 -3.60
CA GLU A 116 -10.52 18.68 -2.50
C GLU A 116 -9.67 19.92 -2.22
N ARG A 117 -8.34 19.83 -2.39
CA ARG A 117 -7.46 21.01 -2.36
C ARG A 117 -7.85 22.04 -3.41
N ALA A 118 -8.16 21.61 -4.63
CA ALA A 118 -8.56 22.52 -5.69
C ALA A 118 -9.89 23.23 -5.39
N HIS A 119 -10.84 22.56 -4.72
CA HIS A 119 -12.06 23.22 -4.22
C HIS A 119 -11.76 24.26 -3.15
N LEU A 120 -10.88 23.95 -2.20
CA LEU A 120 -10.42 24.91 -1.18
C LEU A 120 -9.79 26.16 -1.80
N GLU A 121 -8.90 25.98 -2.78
CA GLU A 121 -8.21 27.07 -3.47
C GLU A 121 -9.18 27.96 -4.26
N ARG A 122 -10.28 27.39 -4.77
CA ARG A 122 -11.38 28.12 -5.44
C ARG A 122 -12.42 28.68 -4.48
N ASN A 123 -12.26 28.47 -3.17
CA ASN A 123 -13.24 28.85 -2.14
C ASN A 123 -14.64 28.24 -2.40
N GLU A 124 -14.66 27.02 -2.91
CA GLU A 124 -15.87 26.22 -3.14
C GLU A 124 -16.10 25.26 -1.97
N PRO A 125 -17.35 24.81 -1.74
CA PRO A 125 -17.61 23.66 -0.87
C PRO A 125 -16.83 22.43 -1.33
N LEU A 126 -16.49 21.55 -0.37
CA LEU A 126 -15.91 20.25 -0.68
C LEU A 126 -16.86 19.41 -1.54
N SER A 127 -16.32 18.48 -2.34
CA SER A 127 -17.12 17.66 -3.26
C SER A 127 -18.06 16.71 -2.53
N ASP A 128 -19.29 16.52 -3.01
CA ASP A 128 -20.23 15.52 -2.48
C ASP A 128 -19.83 14.07 -2.83
N ASP A 129 -19.06 13.91 -3.90
CA ASP A 129 -18.62 12.60 -4.41
C ASP A 129 -17.30 12.14 -3.81
N THR A 130 -16.59 13.03 -3.11
CA THR A 130 -15.34 12.73 -2.42
C THR A 130 -15.46 12.96 -0.92
N THR A 131 -15.16 11.94 -0.13
CA THR A 131 -15.10 11.99 1.33
C THR A 131 -13.90 11.18 1.79
N LEU A 132 -12.90 11.89 2.30
CA LEU A 132 -11.63 11.30 2.75
C LEU A 132 -11.75 10.78 4.19
N SER A 133 -12.53 9.71 4.36
CA SER A 133 -12.68 9.02 5.63
C SER A 133 -11.83 7.76 5.70
N TYR A 134 -11.32 7.46 6.88
CA TYR A 134 -10.81 6.14 7.26
C TYR A 134 -11.86 5.39 8.09
N PRO A 135 -12.04 4.06 7.91
CA PRO A 135 -11.23 3.14 7.09
C PRO A 135 -11.56 3.15 5.60
N VAL A 136 -12.79 3.50 5.23
CA VAL A 136 -13.25 3.53 3.85
C VAL A 136 -13.45 4.98 3.42
N ALA A 137 -12.75 5.39 2.37
CA ALA A 137 -12.94 6.69 1.72
C ALA A 137 -13.90 6.55 0.54
N LYS A 138 -14.69 7.60 0.28
CA LYS A 138 -15.45 7.73 -0.95
C LYS A 138 -14.65 8.64 -1.88
N ILE A 139 -14.31 8.21 -3.09
CA ILE A 139 -13.54 9.02 -4.04
C ILE A 139 -14.20 8.84 -5.40
N ASP A 140 -14.70 9.94 -5.97
CA ASP A 140 -15.43 9.94 -7.24
C ASP A 140 -16.61 8.94 -7.25
N GLY A 141 -17.36 8.87 -6.14
CA GLY A 141 -18.47 7.93 -5.99
C GLY A 141 -18.08 6.52 -5.53
N PHE A 142 -16.81 6.12 -5.61
CA PHE A 142 -16.36 4.77 -5.28
C PHE A 142 -15.85 4.63 -3.85
N ASN A 143 -16.16 3.50 -3.21
CA ASN A 143 -15.65 3.15 -1.88
C ASN A 143 -14.26 2.51 -1.99
N ILE A 144 -13.27 3.14 -1.36
CA ILE A 144 -11.86 2.72 -1.37
C ILE A 144 -11.43 2.38 0.06
N HIS A 145 -10.94 1.15 0.24
CA HIS A 145 -10.45 0.63 1.51
C HIS A 145 -9.01 1.10 1.79
N LEU A 146 -8.82 1.94 2.80
CA LEU A 146 -7.51 2.49 3.17
C LEU A 146 -6.79 1.63 4.22
N GLU A 147 -7.51 0.76 4.93
CA GLU A 147 -7.00 -0.03 6.07
C GLU A 147 -5.86 -0.98 5.71
N ARG A 148 -5.68 -1.32 4.43
CA ARG A 148 -4.59 -2.17 3.96
C ARG A 148 -3.27 -1.42 3.76
N ASN A 149 -3.33 -0.10 3.59
CA ASN A 149 -2.17 0.74 3.31
C ASN A 149 -1.87 1.76 4.42
N PHE A 150 -2.84 2.13 5.25
CA PHE A 150 -2.72 3.22 6.23
C PHE A 150 -2.63 2.64 7.65
N PHE A 151 -1.52 2.92 8.33
CA PHE A 151 -1.20 2.35 9.65
C PHE A 151 -0.82 3.43 10.68
N GLY A 152 -0.97 3.11 11.96
CA GLY A 152 -0.66 4.05 13.05
C GLY A 152 -1.57 5.28 13.07
N ILE A 153 -2.78 5.15 12.51
CA ILE A 153 -3.72 6.25 12.35
C ILE A 153 -4.33 6.71 13.68
N THR A 154 -4.49 8.01 13.82
CA THR A 154 -5.30 8.63 14.88
C THR A 154 -6.40 9.43 14.21
N LEU A 155 -7.64 9.26 14.68
CA LEU A 155 -8.81 9.88 14.08
C LEU A 155 -9.17 11.22 14.74
N LYS A 156 -9.85 12.07 13.98
CA LYS A 156 -10.55 13.27 14.40
C LYS A 156 -11.89 13.36 13.68
N ASP A 157 -12.73 14.33 14.03
CA ASP A 157 -13.98 14.54 13.33
C ASP A 157 -13.76 14.95 11.87
N LEU A 158 -14.65 14.46 11.00
CA LEU A 158 -14.66 14.86 9.58
C LEU A 158 -15.04 16.34 9.47
N PRO A 159 -14.39 17.11 8.59
CA PRO A 159 -14.83 18.46 8.31
C PRO A 159 -16.20 18.45 7.61
N SER A 160 -17.05 19.43 7.94
CA SER A 160 -18.25 19.71 7.16
C SER A 160 -17.88 20.19 5.75
N LYS A 161 -18.74 19.94 4.75
CA LYS A 161 -18.50 20.32 3.35
C LYS A 161 -18.30 21.83 3.16
N ASP A 162 -19.02 22.62 3.93
CA ASP A 162 -18.93 24.09 3.91
C ASP A 162 -17.92 24.66 4.91
N ALA A 163 -17.17 23.81 5.64
CA ALA A 163 -16.34 24.24 6.77
C ALA A 163 -15.24 25.26 6.39
N PHE A 164 -14.91 25.33 5.10
CA PHE A 164 -13.81 26.13 4.57
C PHE A 164 -14.26 27.28 3.66
N VAL A 165 -15.55 27.38 3.33
CA VAL A 165 -16.07 28.46 2.48
C VAL A 165 -15.96 29.79 3.22
N GLY A 166 -15.39 30.79 2.56
CA GLY A 166 -15.19 32.13 3.10
C GLY A 166 -13.98 32.26 4.05
N LYS A 167 -13.16 31.21 4.18
CA LYS A 167 -11.91 31.25 4.95
C LYS A 167 -10.72 31.31 4.01
N ASN A 168 -9.93 32.37 4.10
CA ASN A 168 -8.66 32.46 3.38
C ASN A 168 -7.61 31.60 4.09
N PHE A 169 -7.42 30.38 3.62
CA PHE A 169 -6.29 29.53 4.02
C PHE A 169 -5.12 29.79 3.08
N THR A 170 -4.18 30.62 3.51
CA THR A 170 -2.88 30.74 2.83
C THR A 170 -2.00 29.54 3.18
N ALA A 171 -1.14 29.10 2.25
CA ALA A 171 -0.16 28.04 2.49
C ALA A 171 0.69 28.28 3.75
N ASP A 172 0.94 29.54 4.10
CA ASP A 172 1.68 29.96 5.28
C ASP A 172 0.98 29.60 6.60
N GLN A 173 -0.35 29.59 6.65
CA GLN A 173 -1.11 29.21 7.85
C GLN A 173 -1.13 27.69 8.08
N LEU A 174 -1.07 26.91 7.00
CA LEU A 174 -0.96 25.45 7.07
C LEU A 174 0.43 25.03 7.56
N LEU A 175 1.46 25.73 7.07
CA LEU A 175 2.84 25.58 7.52
C LEU A 175 3.02 25.98 9.00
N ALA A 176 2.41 27.09 9.43
CA ALA A 176 2.45 27.55 10.82
C ALA A 176 1.82 26.55 11.81
N ASN A 177 0.75 25.86 11.41
CA ASN A 177 0.07 24.85 12.22
C ASN A 177 0.61 23.43 11.99
N SER A 178 1.67 23.25 11.18
CA SER A 178 2.21 21.93 10.80
C SER A 178 1.14 20.94 10.29
N THR A 179 0.08 21.46 9.66
CA THR A 179 -1.09 20.68 9.24
C THR A 179 -1.09 20.54 7.72
N SER A 180 -1.08 19.31 7.19
CA SER A 180 -1.15 19.06 5.75
C SER A 180 -2.58 19.16 5.21
N TYR A 181 -2.73 19.39 3.91
CA TYR A 181 -4.05 19.35 3.25
C TYR A 181 -4.78 18.03 3.51
N ALA A 182 -4.09 16.90 3.41
CA ALA A 182 -4.70 15.60 3.70
C ALA A 182 -5.19 15.53 5.15
N GLN A 183 -4.44 16.05 6.12
CA GLN A 183 -4.90 16.12 7.51
C GLN A 183 -6.09 17.06 7.67
N LEU A 184 -6.12 18.20 6.97
CA LEU A 184 -7.22 19.15 7.05
C LEU A 184 -8.53 18.56 6.52
N LEU A 185 -8.45 17.93 5.35
CA LEU A 185 -9.58 17.46 4.53
C LEU A 185 -10.13 16.08 4.92
N SER A 186 -9.36 15.31 5.70
CA SER A 186 -9.75 13.96 6.14
C SER A 186 -10.02 13.88 7.63
N ASN A 187 -10.53 12.74 8.08
CA ASN A 187 -10.63 12.40 9.51
C ASN A 187 -9.30 11.96 10.13
N LEU A 188 -8.16 12.21 9.49
CA LEU A 188 -6.85 11.76 9.94
C LEU A 188 -6.09 12.88 10.67
N LYS A 189 -5.52 12.56 11.85
CA LYS A 189 -4.81 13.52 12.70
C LYS A 189 -3.30 13.55 12.43
N GLN A 190 -2.50 12.62 12.97
CA GLN A 190 -1.02 12.64 12.86
C GLN A 190 -0.43 11.25 13.14
N LYS A 191 0.89 11.08 12.86
CA LYS A 191 1.69 9.84 13.04
C LYS A 191 1.27 8.64 12.20
N MET A 192 0.81 8.90 10.98
CA MET A 192 0.48 7.85 10.04
C MET A 192 1.72 7.31 9.33
N SER A 193 1.82 5.99 9.23
CA SER A 193 2.76 5.26 8.38
C SER A 193 2.02 4.62 7.20
N LEU A 194 2.73 4.38 6.10
CA LEU A 194 2.18 3.78 4.89
C LEU A 194 2.78 2.39 4.68
N ARG A 195 1.93 1.43 4.32
CA ARG A 195 2.35 0.12 3.86
C ARG A 195 2.19 0.05 2.35
N MET A 196 3.30 -0.07 1.65
CA MET A 196 3.33 -0.41 0.24
C MET A 196 3.42 -1.93 0.10
N ILE A 197 2.60 -2.47 -0.79
CA ILE A 197 2.58 -3.89 -1.15
C ILE A 197 3.23 -4.00 -2.52
N ILE A 198 4.38 -4.65 -2.58
CA ILE A 198 5.10 -4.94 -3.80
C ILE A 198 4.83 -6.41 -4.06
#